data_AF-A0A8J3MUB2-F1
#
_entry.id   AF-A0A8J3MUB2-F1
#
_cell.length_a   1.000
_cell.length_b   1.000
_cell.length_c   1.000
_cell.angle_alpha   90.00
_cell.angle_beta   90.00
_cell.angle_gamma   90.00
#
_symmetry.space_group_name_H-M   'P 1'
#
loop_
_entity.id
_entity.type
_entity.pdbx_description
1 polymer ?
#
loop_
_entity_poly.entity_id
_entity_poly.type
_entity_poly.pdbx_seq_one_letter_code
_entity_poly.pdbx_strand_id
1 'polypeptide(L)'
;MRAAVGPHLSQLAVGVAIAAHARLLAHTPAPYAEIASSVLCNTTIEEASQMVESAYADIPTNDTRPAYQIWRERIEAQLGALVEYGVG
;
A
#
# COMPACT_ATOMS: atom_id res chain seq x y z
N MET A 1 17.53 -1.12 -7.74
CA MET A 1 16.76 -2.28 -7.22
C MET A 1 15.45 -2.57 -7.96
N ARG A 2 14.80 -1.62 -8.65
CA ARG A 2 13.56 -1.91 -9.45
C ARG A 2 13.74 -2.90 -10.60
N ALA A 3 14.95 -3.04 -11.14
CA ALA A 3 15.21 -3.89 -12.31
C ALA A 3 15.37 -5.39 -12.03
N ALA A 4 15.38 -5.83 -10.76
CA ALA A 4 15.70 -7.22 -10.38
C ALA A 4 14.56 -7.98 -9.71
N VAL A 5 13.42 -7.33 -9.42
CA VAL A 5 12.33 -7.91 -8.63
C VAL A 5 11.10 -7.95 -9.52
N GLY A 6 10.77 -9.12 -10.06
CA GLY A 6 9.67 -9.33 -11.01
C GLY A 6 8.27 -9.17 -10.36
N PRO A 7 7.28 -10.05 -10.65
CA PRO A 7 5.85 -9.89 -10.31
C PRO A 7 5.51 -9.73 -8.81
N HIS A 8 6.49 -9.71 -7.91
CA HIS A 8 6.32 -9.53 -6.47
C HIS A 8 6.44 -8.08 -5.99
N LEU A 9 6.79 -7.14 -6.88
CA LEU A 9 6.92 -5.72 -6.52
C LEU A 9 5.61 -5.13 -5.97
N SER A 10 4.48 -5.49 -6.55
CA SER A 10 3.17 -5.00 -6.13
C SER A 10 2.81 -5.51 -4.73
N GLN A 11 3.03 -6.80 -4.46
CA GLN A 11 2.82 -7.40 -3.14
C GLN A 11 3.75 -6.80 -2.08
N LEU A 12 4.99 -6.48 -2.45
CA LEU A 12 5.93 -5.82 -1.55
C LEU A 12 5.46 -4.39 -1.21
N ALA A 13 4.99 -3.63 -2.19
CA ALA A 13 4.45 -2.28 -1.99
C ALA A 13 3.23 -2.29 -1.05
N VAL A 14 2.33 -3.26 -1.20
CA VAL A 14 1.19 -3.44 -0.28
C VAL A 14 1.66 -3.69 1.16
N GLY A 15 2.65 -4.57 1.35
CA GLY A 15 3.21 -4.84 2.67
C GLY A 15 3.85 -3.61 3.32
N VAL A 16 4.54 -2.78 2.53
CA VAL A 16 5.12 -1.52 3.00
C VAL A 16 4.03 -0.53 3.40
N ALA A 17 2.98 -0.37 2.60
CA ALA A 17 1.87 0.52 2.90
C ALA A 17 1.16 0.15 4.21
N ILE A 18 0.88 -1.14 4.43
CA ILE A 18 0.25 -1.62 5.68
C ILE A 18 1.17 -1.36 6.89
N ALA A 19 2.47 -1.61 6.74
CA ALA A 19 3.44 -1.39 7.81
C ALA A 19 3.67 0.10 8.11
N ALA A 20 3.53 0.98 7.11
CA ALA A 20 3.51 2.43 7.26
C ALA A 20 2.29 2.89 8.05
N HIS A 21 1.10 2.44 7.65
CA HIS A 21 -0.16 2.71 8.35
C HIS A 21 -0.12 2.31 9.83
N ALA A 22 0.33 1.08 10.12
CA ALA A 22 0.43 0.58 11.49
C ALA A 22 1.36 1.44 12.38
N ARG A 23 2.48 1.94 11.82
CA ARG A 23 3.41 2.81 12.54
C ARG A 23 2.83 4.19 12.81
N LEU A 24 2.08 4.75 11.86
CA LEU A 24 1.40 6.02 12.05
C LEU A 24 0.33 5.93 13.13
N LEU A 25 -0.50 4.87 13.13
CA LEU A 25 -1.47 4.62 14.19
C LEU A 25 -0.83 4.43 15.57
N ALA A 26 0.35 3.81 15.62
CA ALA A 26 1.11 3.64 16.86
C ALA A 26 1.89 4.90 17.29
N HIS A 27 1.76 6.04 16.59
CA HIS A 27 2.55 7.26 16.79
C HIS A 27 4.07 6.98 16.86
N THR A 28 4.53 5.98 16.09
CA THR A 28 5.94 5.61 15.95
C THR A 28 6.39 5.71 14.49
N PRO A 29 6.24 6.89 13.85
CA PRO A 29 6.77 7.10 12.52
C PRO A 29 8.28 6.95 12.59
N ALA A 30 8.80 5.99 11.84
CA ALA A 30 10.23 5.76 11.80
C ALA A 30 10.78 6.33 10.48
N PRO A 31 11.93 7.01 10.47
CA PRO A 31 12.51 7.59 9.26
C PRO A 31 12.67 6.57 8.11
N TYR A 32 12.89 5.31 8.45
CA TYR A 32 13.00 4.22 7.47
C TYR A 32 11.66 3.86 6.81
N ALA A 33 10.51 4.15 7.44
CA ALA A 33 9.19 3.91 6.86
C ALA A 33 8.81 4.96 5.82
N GLU A 34 9.23 6.21 6.00
CA GLU A 34 9.13 7.27 4.97
C GLU A 34 9.99 6.93 3.74
N ILE A 35 11.24 6.51 3.96
CA ILE A 35 12.14 6.08 2.88
C ILE A 35 11.58 4.85 2.16
N ALA A 36 11.07 3.86 2.89
CA ALA A 36 10.47 2.68 2.29
C ALA A 36 9.22 3.02 1.45
N SER A 37 8.34 3.90 1.94
CA SER A 37 7.12 4.31 1.23
C SER A 37 7.46 5.07 -0.06
N SER A 38 8.42 5.99 0.00
CA SER A 38 8.85 6.73 -1.20
C SER A 38 9.53 5.83 -2.24
N VAL A 39 10.39 4.90 -1.82
CA VAL A 39 11.16 4.05 -2.75
C VAL A 39 10.32 2.90 -3.33
N LEU A 40 9.45 2.29 -2.53
CA LEU A 40 8.73 1.07 -2.90
C LEU A 40 7.29 1.32 -3.33
N CYS A 41 6.66 2.37 -2.81
CA CYS A 41 5.26 2.70 -3.10
C CYS A 41 5.11 3.99 -3.93
N ASN A 42 6.20 4.75 -4.16
CA ASN A 42 6.19 6.04 -4.87
C ASN A 42 5.22 7.07 -4.25
N THR A 43 5.09 7.05 -2.93
CA THR A 43 4.13 7.87 -2.17
C THR A 43 4.70 8.23 -0.78
N THR A 44 4.11 9.19 -0.07
CA THR A 44 4.47 9.48 1.33
C THR A 44 3.90 8.42 2.29
N ILE A 45 4.35 8.44 3.55
CA ILE A 45 3.83 7.52 4.57
C ILE A 45 2.36 7.83 4.90
N GLU A 46 1.95 9.09 4.85
CA GLU A 46 0.58 9.56 5.08
C GLU A 46 -0.35 9.14 3.94
N GLU A 47 0.07 9.36 2.70
CA GLU A 47 -0.70 8.96 1.52
C GLU A 47 -0.85 7.42 1.46
N ALA A 48 0.23 6.67 1.73
CA ALA A 48 0.17 5.21 1.86
C ALA A 48 -0.82 4.77 2.95
N SER A 49 -0.83 5.47 4.09
CA SER A 49 -1.77 5.20 5.18
C SER A 49 -3.22 5.48 4.77
N GLN A 50 -3.47 6.57 4.06
CA GLN A 50 -4.80 6.92 3.56
C GLN A 50 -5.30 5.90 2.53
N MET A 51 -4.42 5.34 1.69
CA MET A 51 -4.79 4.27 0.77
C MET A 51 -5.21 3.00 1.51
N VAL A 52 -4.45 2.62 2.54
CA VAL A 52 -4.76 1.45 3.38
C VAL A 52 -6.10 1.61 4.10
N GLU A 53 -6.35 2.80 4.66
CA GLU A 53 -7.60 3.12 5.35
C GLU A 53 -8.79 3.17 4.38
N SER A 54 -8.66 3.86 3.25
CA SER A 54 -9.73 3.97 2.25
C SER A 54 -10.07 2.63 1.59
N ALA A 55 -9.08 1.76 1.39
CA ALA A 55 -9.31 0.40 0.88
C ALA A 55 -10.17 -0.44 1.83
N TYR A 56 -10.16 -0.12 3.12
CA TYR A 56 -10.95 -0.79 4.14
C TYR A 56 -12.43 -0.35 4.15
N ALA A 57 -12.73 0.82 3.62
CA ALA A 57 -14.10 1.31 3.50
C ALA A 57 -14.95 0.38 2.63
N ASP A 58 -16.18 0.11 3.07
CA ASP A 58 -17.18 -0.66 2.31
C ASP A 58 -16.66 -2.02 1.81
N ILE A 59 -15.87 -2.72 2.63
CA ILE A 59 -15.54 -4.12 2.34
C ILE A 59 -16.80 -4.97 2.52
N PRO A 60 -17.20 -5.77 1.51
CA PRO A 60 -18.36 -6.63 1.63
C PRO A 60 -18.10 -7.72 2.67
N THR A 61 -18.96 -7.79 3.69
CA THR A 61 -18.89 -8.80 4.76
C THR A 61 -19.52 -10.14 4.39
N ASN A 62 -20.23 -10.21 3.25
CA ASN A 62 -20.93 -11.40 2.77
C ASN A 62 -20.46 -11.84 1.37
N ASP A 63 -19.20 -11.56 1.02
CA ASP A 63 -18.59 -12.08 -0.21
C ASP A 63 -18.13 -13.53 0.01
N THR A 64 -18.10 -14.29 -1.07
CA THR A 64 -17.44 -15.60 -1.14
C THR A 64 -15.93 -15.54 -0.91
N ARG A 65 -15.32 -14.38 -1.16
CA ARG A 65 -13.89 -14.13 -0.95
C ARG A 65 -13.63 -13.58 0.45
N PRO A 66 -12.49 -13.92 1.09
CA PRO A 66 -12.12 -13.34 2.37
C PRO A 66 -11.97 -11.81 2.30
N ALA A 67 -12.51 -11.10 3.28
CA ALA A 67 -12.40 -9.65 3.41
C ALA A 67 -10.95 -9.15 3.29
N TYR A 68 -9.99 -9.87 3.88
CA TYR A 68 -8.56 -9.57 3.78
C TYR A 68 -8.04 -9.61 2.34
N GLN A 69 -8.51 -10.56 1.52
CA GLN A 69 -8.10 -10.66 0.14
C GLN A 69 -8.61 -9.47 -0.68
N ILE A 70 -9.89 -9.12 -0.51
CA ILE A 70 -10.52 -7.96 -1.17
C ILE A 70 -9.79 -6.67 -0.80
N TRP A 71 -9.53 -6.48 0.49
CA TRP A 71 -8.79 -5.33 0.99
C TRP A 71 -7.40 -5.19 0.37
N ARG A 72 -6.64 -6.30 0.33
CA ARG A 72 -5.29 -6.33 -0.23
C ARG A 72 -5.28 -5.99 -1.72
N GLU A 73 -6.21 -6.56 -2.50
CA GLU A 73 -6.37 -6.28 -3.93
C GLU A 73 -6.70 -4.80 -4.19
N ARG A 74 -7.51 -4.17 -3.32
CA ARG A 74 -7.81 -2.73 -3.41
C ARG A 74 -6.60 -1.86 -3.17
N ILE A 75 -5.78 -2.17 -2.15
CA ILE A 75 -4.52 -1.45 -1.88
C ILE A 75 -3.58 -1.57 -3.09
N GLU A 76 -3.45 -2.77 -3.65
CA GLU A 76 -2.61 -3.02 -4.82
C GLU A 76 -3.06 -2.18 -6.04
N ALA A 77 -4.36 -2.11 -6.29
CA ALA A 77 -4.92 -1.29 -7.38
C ALA A 77 -4.65 0.21 -7.19
N GLN A 78 -4.80 0.74 -5.98
CA GLN A 78 -4.53 2.16 -5.69
C GLN A 78 -3.05 2.51 -5.87
N LEU A 79 -2.14 1.63 -5.43
CA LEU A 79 -0.70 1.79 -5.62
C LEU A 79 -0.30 1.69 -7.10
N GLY A 80 -0.91 0.77 -7.85
CA GLY A 80 -0.68 0.60 -9.28
C GLY A 80 -1.10 1.82 -10.11
N ALA A 81 -2.25 2.44 -9.78
CA ALA A 81 -2.75 3.62 -10.48
C ALA A 81 -1.77 4.81 -10.41
N LEU A 82 -1.09 5.01 -9.28
CA LEU A 82 -0.09 6.09 -9.15
C LEU A 82 1.15 5.90 -10.04
N VAL A 83 1.50 4.65 -10.35
CA VAL A 83 2.61 4.35 -11.26
C VAL A 83 2.25 4.70 -12.70
N GLU A 84 0.98 4.57 -13.09
CA GLU A 84 0.51 4.93 -14.43
C GLU A 84 0.38 6.45 -14.63
N TYR A 85 0.09 7.22 -13.58
CA TYR A 85 0.04 8.69 -13.63
C TYR A 85 1.40 9.40 -13.47
N GLY A 86 2.46 8.68 -13.05
CA GLY A 86 3.82 9.21 -12.90
C GLY A 86 4.71 9.07 -14.15
N VAL A 87 4.15 8.57 -15.26
CA VAL A 87 4.79 8.52 -16.58
C VAL A 87 4.05 9.47 -17.51
N GLY A 88 4.34 10.76 -17.33
CA GLY A 88 3.89 11.87 -18.19
C GLY A 88 4.95 12.95 -18.18
#